data_AF-A0A6L8LCD4-F1
#
_entry.id   AF-A0A6L8LCD4-F1
#
_cell.length_a   1.000
_cell.length_b   1.000
_cell.length_c   1.000
_cell.angle_alpha   90.00
_cell.angle_beta   90.00
_cell.angle_gamma   90.00
#
_symmetry.space_group_name_H-M   'P 1'
#
loop_
_entity.id
_entity.type
_entity.pdbx_description
1 polymer ?
#
loop_
_entity_poly.entity_id
_entity_poly.type
_entity_poly.pdbx_seq_one_letter_code
_entity_poly.pdbx_strand_id
1 'polypeptide(L)'
;MSSKKVRSLTRNLGQYRMVNARNDEDNQGFQLVRQETHLSNVSQVERFLPDILGRALARCWIDKMFRQSFYMAPKDTLADYHVFLPEDITVSVETDPGERSKVVVYEHRPGELPKRVMYLQLVMMAGR
;
A
#
# COMPACT_ATOMS: atom_id res chain seq x y z
N MET A 1 -10.31 -49.65 -57.88
CA MET A 1 -8.90 -50.05 -57.67
C MET A 1 -8.18 -48.96 -56.89
N SER A 2 -7.37 -49.40 -55.92
CA SER A 2 -6.25 -48.70 -55.27
C SER A 2 -6.52 -47.52 -54.33
N SER A 3 -6.43 -47.87 -53.04
CA SER A 3 -6.04 -47.04 -51.91
C SER A 3 -4.79 -46.19 -52.17
N LYS A 4 -4.74 -44.97 -51.62
CA LYS A 4 -3.48 -44.30 -51.27
C LYS A 4 -3.65 -43.43 -50.02
N LYS A 5 -3.10 -43.96 -48.94
CA LYS A 5 -2.82 -43.30 -47.67
C LYS A 5 -1.82 -42.17 -47.90
N VAL A 6 -2.09 -40.97 -47.39
CA VAL A 6 -1.07 -39.92 -47.22
C VAL A 6 -1.16 -39.41 -45.79
N ARG A 7 -0.11 -39.73 -45.02
CA ARG A 7 0.23 -39.03 -43.77
C ARG A 7 0.92 -37.72 -44.16
N SER A 8 0.49 -36.60 -43.58
CA SER A 8 1.38 -35.46 -43.35
C SER A 8 0.85 -34.63 -42.19
N LEU A 9 1.55 -34.65 -41.06
CA LEU A 9 2.49 -33.62 -40.62
C LEU A 9 1.80 -32.52 -39.80
N THR A 10 2.02 -32.64 -38.49
CA THR A 10 1.92 -31.61 -37.46
C THR A 10 2.28 -30.21 -37.95
N ARG A 11 1.38 -29.26 -37.73
CA ARG A 11 1.75 -27.87 -37.45
C ARG A 11 0.98 -27.38 -36.23
N ASN A 12 1.73 -27.32 -35.14
CA ASN A 12 1.44 -26.52 -33.97
C ASN A 12 1.38 -25.06 -34.44
N LEU A 13 0.18 -24.49 -34.57
CA LEU A 13 0.00 -23.04 -34.60
C LEU A 13 -0.56 -22.65 -33.25
N GLY A 14 0.33 -22.07 -32.44
CA GLY A 14 0.01 -21.53 -31.13
C GLY A 14 -1.22 -20.65 -31.21
N GLN A 15 -2.26 -21.07 -30.49
CA GLN A 15 -3.24 -20.14 -29.97
C GLN A 15 -2.53 -19.29 -28.93
N TYR A 16 -1.83 -18.25 -29.40
CA TYR A 16 -1.56 -17.09 -28.56
C TYR A 16 -2.93 -16.52 -28.19
N ARG A 17 -3.44 -16.98 -27.06
CA ARG A 17 -4.43 -16.25 -26.28
C ARG A 17 -3.79 -14.90 -26.03
N MET A 18 -4.23 -13.88 -26.77
CA MET A 18 -3.99 -12.50 -26.40
C MET A 18 -4.68 -12.30 -25.05
N VAL A 19 -3.95 -12.62 -23.98
CA VAL A 19 -4.22 -12.06 -22.67
C VAL A 19 -4.08 -10.56 -22.86
N ASN A 20 -5.16 -9.84 -22.56
CA ASN A 20 -5.25 -8.40 -22.67
C ASN A 20 -4.16 -7.72 -21.83
N ALA A 21 -2.96 -7.57 -22.39
CA ALA A 21 -1.83 -6.83 -21.78
C ALA A 21 -2.05 -5.31 -21.78
N ARG A 22 -3.29 -4.85 -22.01
CA ARG A 22 -3.68 -3.44 -22.01
C ARG A 22 -4.64 -3.07 -20.86
N ASN A 23 -5.06 -4.03 -20.04
CA ASN A 23 -5.91 -3.78 -18.87
C ASN A 23 -5.17 -3.86 -17.53
N ASP A 24 -3.89 -4.28 -17.53
CA ASP A 24 -3.12 -4.44 -16.29
C ASP A 24 -2.37 -3.16 -15.87
N GLU A 25 -2.26 -2.16 -16.75
CA GLU A 25 -1.63 -0.88 -16.41
C GLU A 25 -2.63 0.14 -15.81
N ASP A 26 -3.90 0.10 -16.23
CA ASP A 26 -4.97 0.98 -15.73
C ASP A 26 -5.55 0.53 -14.37
N ASN A 27 -5.21 -0.68 -13.91
CA ASN A 27 -5.69 -1.26 -12.64
C ASN A 27 -4.53 -1.68 -11.72
N GLN A 28 -3.34 -1.09 -11.86
CA GLN A 28 -2.39 -1.07 -10.75
C GLN A 28 -2.94 -0.11 -9.69
N GLY A 29 -3.90 -0.60 -8.89
CA GLY A 29 -4.43 0.14 -7.76
C GLY A 29 -3.29 0.73 -6.94
N PHE A 30 -3.43 2.00 -6.51
CA PHE A 30 -2.38 2.72 -5.77
C PHE A 30 -1.75 1.85 -4.66
N GLN A 31 -0.50 1.43 -4.85
CA GLN A 31 0.24 0.62 -3.89
C GLN A 31 0.97 1.52 -2.88
N LEU A 32 0.95 1.15 -1.60
CA LEU A 32 1.76 1.83 -0.58
C LEU A 32 3.19 1.26 -0.49
N VAL A 33 3.40 0.04 -0.95
CA VAL A 33 4.69 -0.66 -0.95
C VAL A 33 4.81 -1.51 -2.20
N ARG A 34 6.04 -1.73 -2.67
CA ARG A 34 6.31 -2.59 -3.85
C ARG A 34 6.19 -4.08 -3.53
N GLN A 35 6.41 -4.44 -2.27
CA GLN A 35 6.36 -5.81 -1.76
C GLN A 35 5.71 -5.77 -0.40
N GLU A 36 5.01 -6.85 -0.05
CA GLU A 36 4.45 -7.03 1.27
C GLU A 36 5.52 -6.78 2.35
N THR A 37 5.20 -5.90 3.29
CA THR A 37 6.16 -5.37 4.26
C THR A 37 5.66 -5.67 5.65
N HIS A 38 6.44 -6.48 6.39
CA HIS A 38 6.21 -6.79 7.80
C HIS A 38 7.26 -6.06 8.64
N LEU A 39 6.82 -5.09 9.43
CA LEU A 39 7.68 -4.41 10.39
C LEU A 39 7.58 -5.17 11.71
N SER A 40 8.73 -5.54 12.29
CA SER A 40 8.78 -6.43 13.47
C SER A 40 9.13 -5.71 14.77
N ASN A 41 9.64 -4.48 14.71
CA ASN A 41 10.04 -3.72 15.90
C ASN A 41 10.05 -2.21 15.63
N VAL A 42 10.17 -1.43 16.71
CA VAL A 42 10.21 0.04 16.69
C VAL A 42 11.30 0.57 15.77
N SER A 43 12.50 -0.01 15.75
CA SER A 43 13.61 0.47 14.91
C SER A 43 13.32 0.33 13.42
N GLN A 44 12.64 -0.74 13.00
CA GLN A 44 12.15 -0.89 11.62
C GLN A 44 11.01 0.08 11.32
N VAL A 45 10.11 0.28 12.28
CA VAL A 45 9.03 1.27 12.17
C VAL A 45 9.60 2.66 11.92
N GLU A 46 10.50 3.15 12.75
CA GLU A 46 11.18 4.45 12.58
C GLU A 46 11.89 4.58 11.23
N ARG A 47 12.49 3.49 10.74
CA ARG A 47 13.27 3.50 9.51
C ARG A 47 12.41 3.51 8.23
N PHE A 48 11.31 2.76 8.20
CA PHE A 48 10.58 2.47 6.96
C PHE A 48 9.18 3.07 6.91
N LEU A 49 8.51 3.18 8.06
CA LEU A 49 7.13 3.65 8.12
C LEU A 49 6.97 5.12 7.65
N PRO A 50 7.91 6.07 7.86
CA PRO A 50 7.74 7.45 7.39
C PRO A 50 7.49 7.55 5.88
N ASP A 51 8.22 6.78 5.08
CA ASP A 51 8.11 6.79 3.62
C ASP A 51 6.76 6.19 3.15
N ILE A 52 6.32 5.11 3.80
CA ILE A 52 5.01 4.49 3.57
C ILE A 52 3.88 5.46 3.92
N LEU A 53 3.95 6.07 5.11
CA LEU A 53 2.96 7.05 5.56
C LEU A 53 2.95 8.30 4.66
N GLY A 54 4.10 8.70 4.11
CA GLY A 54 4.18 9.77 3.12
C GLY A 54 3.33 9.49 1.88
N ARG A 55 3.41 8.28 1.33
CA ARG A 55 2.55 7.84 0.23
C ARG A 55 1.07 7.74 0.62
N ALA A 56 0.77 7.21 1.81
CA ALA A 56 -0.60 7.12 2.30
C ALA A 56 -1.23 8.52 2.45
N LEU A 57 -0.49 9.48 3.03
CA LEU A 57 -0.93 10.85 3.17
C LEU A 57 -1.13 11.55 1.82
N ALA A 58 -0.22 11.33 0.86
CA ALA A 58 -0.36 11.87 -0.49
C ALA A 58 -1.62 11.30 -1.18
N ARG A 59 -1.89 10.00 -1.01
CA ARG A 59 -3.11 9.37 -1.52
C ARG A 59 -4.38 9.93 -0.88
N CYS A 60 -4.36 10.21 0.41
CA CYS A 60 -5.49 10.84 1.11
C CYS A 60 -5.94 12.17 0.47
N TRP A 61 -5.06 12.84 -0.30
CA TRP A 61 -5.42 14.10 -0.97
C TRP A 61 -6.28 13.90 -2.21
N ILE A 62 -6.12 12.77 -2.91
CA ILE A 62 -6.77 12.50 -4.20
C ILE A 62 -7.85 11.42 -4.11
N ASP A 63 -7.79 10.57 -3.09
CA ASP A 63 -8.71 9.45 -2.88
C ASP A 63 -9.49 9.63 -1.56
N LYS A 64 -10.73 10.09 -1.68
CA LYS A 64 -11.60 10.37 -0.53
C LYS A 64 -11.98 9.12 0.24
N MET A 65 -12.18 7.99 -0.45
CA MET A 65 -12.56 6.72 0.18
C MET A 65 -11.39 6.17 0.99
N PHE A 66 -10.20 6.15 0.38
CA PHE A 66 -8.98 5.78 1.10
C PHE A 66 -8.76 6.68 2.32
N ARG A 67 -8.92 8.01 2.17
CA ARG A 67 -8.78 8.94 3.29
C ARG A 67 -9.73 8.61 4.44
N GLN A 68 -11.01 8.31 4.15
CA GLN A 68 -11.99 7.98 5.18
C GLN A 68 -11.59 6.70 5.94
N SER A 69 -11.25 5.62 5.21
CA SER A 69 -10.78 4.38 5.83
C SER A 69 -9.51 4.60 6.65
N PHE A 70 -8.53 5.32 6.09
CA PHE A 70 -7.25 5.59 6.75
C PHE A 70 -7.41 6.44 8.01
N TYR A 71 -8.33 7.40 8.03
CA TYR A 71 -8.55 8.25 9.21
C TYR A 71 -9.31 7.50 10.31
N MET A 72 -10.18 6.56 9.93
CA MET A 72 -10.96 5.77 10.87
C MET A 72 -10.16 4.61 11.47
N ALA A 73 -9.41 3.89 10.64
CA ALA A 73 -8.67 2.68 11.01
C ALA A 73 -7.34 2.61 10.24
N PRO A 74 -6.35 3.45 10.60
CA PRO A 74 -5.10 3.57 9.85
C PRO A 74 -4.28 2.28 9.85
N LYS A 75 -4.20 1.55 10.96
CA LYS A 75 -3.44 0.29 11.05
C LYS A 75 -4.06 -0.80 10.16
N ASP A 76 -5.39 -0.94 10.19
CA ASP A 76 -6.10 -1.91 9.36
C ASP A 76 -6.01 -1.53 7.88
N THR A 77 -6.17 -0.24 7.58
CA THR A 77 -5.97 0.26 6.21
C THR A 77 -4.55 -0.03 5.73
N LEU A 78 -3.50 0.15 6.55
CA LEU A 78 -2.14 -0.21 6.14
C LEU A 78 -2.01 -1.71 5.82
N ALA A 79 -2.67 -2.58 6.60
CA ALA A 79 -2.69 -4.01 6.36
C ALA A 79 -3.39 -4.38 5.04
N ASP A 80 -4.50 -3.71 4.70
CA ASP A 80 -5.18 -3.86 3.41
C ASP A 80 -4.26 -3.51 2.21
N TYR A 81 -3.23 -2.70 2.45
CA TYR A 81 -2.19 -2.32 1.50
C TYR A 81 -0.86 -3.06 1.72
N HIS A 82 -0.90 -4.24 2.32
CA HIS A 82 0.23 -5.14 2.54
C HIS A 82 1.35 -4.56 3.44
N VAL A 83 0.99 -3.67 4.37
CA VAL A 83 1.91 -3.14 5.39
C VAL A 83 1.43 -3.57 6.77
N PHE A 84 2.16 -4.51 7.37
CA PHE A 84 1.84 -5.07 8.67
C PHE A 84 2.73 -4.46 9.74
N LEU A 85 2.11 -3.90 10.78
CA LEU A 85 2.79 -3.30 11.92
C LEU A 85 2.78 -4.26 13.12
N PRO A 86 3.79 -4.18 14.00
CA PRO A 86 3.79 -4.91 15.27
C PRO A 86 2.52 -4.65 16.08
N GLU A 87 2.12 -5.61 16.93
CA GLU A 87 0.92 -5.49 17.78
C GLU A 87 1.00 -4.31 18.75
N ASP A 88 2.19 -4.06 19.30
CA ASP A 88 2.50 -2.98 20.23
C ASP A 88 2.57 -1.59 19.57
N ILE A 89 2.40 -1.50 18.25
CA ILE A 89 2.38 -0.24 17.51
C ILE A 89 0.94 0.15 17.15
N THR A 90 0.57 1.39 17.44
CA THR A 90 -0.67 2.01 16.94
C THR A 90 -0.37 3.24 16.11
N VAL A 91 -1.23 3.49 15.13
CA VAL A 91 -1.21 4.70 14.31
C VAL A 91 -2.51 5.44 14.55
N SER A 92 -2.46 6.76 14.68
CA SER A 92 -3.63 7.62 14.75
C SER A 92 -3.49 8.77 13.75
N VAL A 93 -4.63 9.27 13.28
CA VAL A 93 -4.67 10.53 12.52
C VAL A 93 -5.32 11.59 13.40
N GLU A 94 -4.56 12.62 13.74
CA GLU A 94 -5.06 13.76 14.48
C GLU A 94 -5.31 14.91 13.51
N THR A 95 -6.50 15.50 13.57
CA THR A 95 -6.87 16.67 12.76
C THR A 95 -7.41 17.73 13.69
N ASP A 96 -6.61 18.75 13.97
CA ASP A 96 -7.03 19.90 14.75
C ASP A 96 -7.77 20.91 13.85
N PRO A 97 -8.89 21.53 14.28
CA PRO A 97 -9.64 22.48 13.46
C PRO A 97 -8.78 23.64 12.97
N GLY A 98 -8.64 23.79 11.66
CA GLY A 98 -7.79 24.82 11.05
C GLY A 98 -6.30 24.44 10.95
N GLU A 99 -5.90 23.28 11.46
CA GLU A 99 -4.55 22.74 11.29
C GLU A 99 -4.51 21.60 10.26
N ARG A 100 -3.31 21.25 9.84
CA ARG A 100 -3.08 20.14 8.91
C ARG A 100 -3.13 18.83 9.68
N SER A 101 -3.78 17.82 9.12
CA SER A 101 -3.79 16.48 9.70
C SER A 101 -2.36 15.94 9.88
N LYS A 102 -2.08 15.40 11.06
CA LYS A 102 -0.84 14.73 11.44
C LYS A 102 -1.12 13.26 11.68
N VAL A 103 -0.23 12.39 11.21
CA VAL A 103 -0.24 10.97 11.56
C VAL A 103 0.71 10.79 12.72
N VAL A 104 0.25 10.18 13.80
CA VAL A 104 1.06 9.95 15.00
C VAL A 104 1.21 8.45 15.22
N VAL A 105 2.42 8.02 15.54
CA VAL A 105 2.75 6.61 15.78
C VAL A 105 3.14 6.46 17.24
N TYR A 106 2.48 5.51 17.92
CA TYR A 106 2.73 5.20 19.33
C TYR A 106 3.22 3.76 19.48
N GLU A 107 4.10 3.56 20.46
CA GLU A 107 4.50 2.28 21.02
C GLU A 107 3.80 2.08 22.36
N HIS A 108 3.24 0.89 22.56
CA HIS A 108 2.57 0.47 23.79
C HIS A 108 3.41 -0.57 24.50
N ARG A 109 3.78 -0.31 25.75
CA ARG A 109 4.43 -1.29 26.60
C ARG A 109 3.51 -1.64 27.76
N PRO A 110 3.39 -2.93 28.15
CA PRO A 110 2.57 -3.33 29.27
C PRO A 110 2.94 -2.56 30.55
N GLY A 111 1.96 -1.90 31.15
CA GLY A 111 2.15 -1.12 32.39
C GLY A 111 2.73 0.28 32.21
N GLU A 112 2.98 0.72 30.97
CA GLU A 112 3.46 2.08 30.67
C GLU A 112 2.41 2.88 29.90
N LEU A 113 2.51 4.21 29.96
CA LEU A 113 1.72 5.09 29.09
C LEU A 113 2.21 4.97 27.63
N PRO A 114 1.32 5.11 26.64
CA PRO A 114 1.71 5.07 25.23
C PRO A 114 2.82 6.10 24.93
N LYS A 115 3.92 5.62 24.35
CA LYS A 115 5.06 6.45 24.00
C LYS A 115 4.97 6.85 22.54
N ARG A 116 4.98 8.16 22.26
CA ARG A 116 5.06 8.65 20.87
C ARG A 116 6.42 8.33 20.27
N VAL A 117 6.42 7.52 19.20
CA VAL A 117 7.63 7.14 18.43
C VAL A 117 7.95 8.24 17.43
N MET A 118 6.96 8.64 16.63
CA MET A 118 7.13 9.68 15.62
C MET A 118 5.78 10.33 15.28
N TYR A 119 5.85 11.42 14.51
CA TYR A 119 4.70 11.95 13.80
C TYR A 119 5.11 12.37 12.38
N LEU A 120 4.16 12.34 11.45
CA LEU A 120 4.35 12.77 10.08
C LEU A 120 3.21 13.71 9.67
N GLN A 121 3.57 14.80 9.01
CA GLN A 121 2.63 15.79 8.49
C GLN A 121 3.09 16.24 7.10
N LEU A 122 2.16 16.32 6.14
CA LEU A 122 2.46 16.89 4.83
C LEU A 122 2.38 18.41 4.88
N VAL A 123 3.51 19.06 4.61
CA VAL A 123 3.60 20.51 4.42
C VAL A 123 3.79 20.81 2.94
N MET A 124 2.98 21.72 2.40
CA MET A 124 3.20 22.27 1.08
C MET A 124 4.02 23.55 1.22
N MET A 125 5.15 23.58 0.54
CA MET A 125 6.00 24.77 0.45
C MET A 125 5.81 25.38 -0.94
N ALA A 126 5.39 26.63 -1.01
CA ALA A 126 5.41 27.40 -2.26
C ALA A 126 6.67 28.29 -2.24
N GLY A 127 7.51 28.15 -3.27
CA GLY A 127 8.68 29.00 -3.49
C GLY A 127 8.34 30.23 -4.33
N ARG A 128 9.23 31.22 -4.33
CA ARG A 128 9.17 32.41 -5.18
C ARG A 128 10.00 32.22 -6.43
#